data_AF-A0A2S7ZGX7-F1
#
_entry.id   AF-A0A2S7ZGX7-F1
#
_cell.length_a   1.000
_cell.length_b   1.000
_cell.length_c   1.000
_cell.angle_alpha   90.00
_cell.angle_beta   90.00
_cell.angle_gamma   90.00
#
_symmetry.space_group_name_H-M   'P 1'
#
loop_
_entity.id
_entity.type
_entity.pdbx_description
1 polymer ?
#
loop_
_entity_poly.entity_id
_entity_poly.type
_entity_poly.pdbx_seq_one_letter_code
_entity_poly.pdbx_strand_id
1 'polypeptide(L)'
;MRIYNDIERIGIKDTIYTLQRALTFVYNDELLEPKIIHEFDRFRLIYKYGNINIGIELPLIELRGLNLTLEQLALDIKKRVISQYRYEIDKQYGGVYD
;
A
#
# COMPACT_ATOMS: atom_id res chain seq x y z
N MET A 1 16.45 -10.23 -0.48
CA MET A 1 15.54 -11.19 -1.15
C MET A 1 14.52 -10.37 -1.94
N ARG A 2 14.11 -10.84 -3.13
CA ARG A 2 13.18 -10.08 -3.99
C ARG A 2 11.75 -10.40 -3.61
N ILE A 3 10.87 -9.42 -3.64
CA ILE A 3 9.50 -9.61 -3.17
C ILE A 3 8.78 -10.75 -3.89
N TYR A 4 8.92 -10.88 -5.21
CA TYR A 4 8.29 -11.97 -5.95
C TYR A 4 8.77 -13.36 -5.49
N ASN A 5 10.07 -13.51 -5.28
CA ASN A 5 10.64 -14.77 -4.79
C ASN A 5 10.18 -15.07 -3.35
N ASP A 6 9.99 -14.03 -2.54
CA ASP A 6 9.46 -14.17 -1.19
C ASP A 6 8.01 -14.64 -1.21
N ILE A 7 7.20 -14.11 -2.14
CA ILE A 7 5.80 -14.50 -2.35
C ILE A 7 5.71 -15.98 -2.73
N GLU A 8 6.51 -16.43 -3.69
CA GLU A 8 6.54 -17.85 -4.10
C GLU A 8 6.97 -18.76 -2.94
N ARG A 9 7.91 -18.31 -2.11
CA ARG A 9 8.48 -19.10 -1.01
C ARG A 9 7.54 -19.25 0.18
N ILE A 10 6.85 -18.17 0.58
CA ILE A 10 5.98 -18.17 1.78
C ILE A 10 4.50 -18.40 1.43
N GLY A 11 4.14 -18.30 0.15
CA GLY A 11 2.77 -18.46 -0.33
C GLY A 11 1.91 -17.22 -0.11
N ILE A 12 0.74 -17.20 -0.76
CA ILE A 12 -0.14 -16.02 -0.83
C ILE A 12 -0.67 -15.60 0.55
N LYS A 13 -1.07 -16.56 1.40
CA LYS A 13 -1.64 -16.23 2.71
C LYS A 13 -0.63 -15.52 3.62
N ASP A 14 0.59 -16.05 3.70
CA ASP A 14 1.65 -15.44 4.52
C ASP A 14 2.18 -14.17 3.87
N THR A 15 2.13 -14.07 2.54
CA THR A 15 2.38 -12.81 1.82
C THR A 15 1.39 -11.73 2.21
N ILE A 16 0.09 -12.02 2.22
CA ILE A 16 -0.95 -11.05 2.64
C ILE A 16 -0.64 -10.56 4.05
N TYR A 17 -0.40 -11.49 4.98
CA TYR A 17 -0.04 -11.15 6.35
C TYR A 17 1.22 -10.26 6.43
N THR A 18 2.26 -10.64 5.70
CA THR A 18 3.54 -9.94 5.65
C THR A 18 3.38 -8.53 5.06
N LEU A 19 2.67 -8.40 3.95
CA LEU A 19 2.35 -7.10 3.33
C LEU A 19 1.55 -6.23 4.29
N GLN A 20 0.54 -6.78 4.96
CA GLN A 20 -0.31 -6.01 5.88
C GLN A 20 0.52 -5.40 7.02
N ARG A 21 1.43 -6.19 7.60
CA ARG A 21 2.38 -5.71 8.63
C ARG A 21 3.37 -4.70 8.07
N ALA A 22 3.99 -5.00 6.93
CA ALA A 22 4.99 -4.12 6.32
C ALA A 22 4.41 -2.79 5.88
N LEU A 23 3.13 -2.78 5.49
CA LEU A 23 2.41 -1.63 4.98
C LEU A 23 1.65 -0.85 6.06
N THR A 24 1.54 -1.36 7.28
CA THR A 24 0.98 -0.60 8.40
C THR A 24 1.90 0.56 8.78
N PHE A 25 1.34 1.74 9.03
CA PHE A 25 2.09 2.93 9.50
C PHE A 25 1.20 3.92 10.25
N VAL A 26 1.80 4.85 10.99
CA VAL A 26 1.08 5.92 11.69
C VAL A 26 0.96 7.15 10.79
N TYR A 27 -0.23 7.73 10.71
CA TYR A 27 -0.53 8.97 9.99
C TYR A 27 -1.52 9.80 10.80
N ASN A 28 -1.15 11.05 11.13
CA ASN A 28 -1.97 11.97 11.93
C ASN A 28 -2.54 11.31 13.20
N ASP A 29 -1.65 10.69 14.00
CA ASP A 29 -1.97 9.99 15.25
C ASP A 29 -2.88 8.75 15.12
N GLU A 30 -3.24 8.34 13.89
CA GLU A 30 -3.98 7.11 13.61
C GLU A 30 -3.07 6.01 13.05
N LEU A 31 -3.28 4.77 13.51
CA LEU A 31 -2.62 3.60 12.93
C LEU A 31 -3.37 3.17 11.66
N LEU A 32 -2.75 3.39 10.51
CA LEU A 32 -3.29 3.00 9.21
C LEU A 32 -2.81 1.60 8.84
N GLU A 33 -3.72 0.64 8.95
CA GLU A 33 -3.54 -0.74 8.50
C GLU A 33 -4.36 -0.97 7.21
N PRO A 34 -3.73 -1.37 6.10
CA PRO A 34 -4.47 -1.63 4.87
C PRO A 34 -5.24 -2.94 4.96
N LYS A 35 -6.44 -2.96 4.40
CA LYS A 35 -7.07 -4.22 3.99
C LYS A 35 -6.38 -4.73 2.74
N ILE A 36 -5.89 -5.97 2.78
CA ILE A 36 -5.24 -6.63 1.64
C ILE A 36 -6.12 -7.77 1.14
N ILE A 37 -6.43 -7.75 -0.15
CA ILE A 37 -7.19 -8.79 -0.84
C ILE A 37 -6.34 -9.32 -1.99
N HIS A 38 -6.33 -10.63 -2.22
CA HIS A 38 -5.68 -11.24 -3.38
C HIS A 38 -6.71 -11.94 -4.26
N GLU A 39 -6.90 -11.45 -5.47
CA GLU A 39 -7.85 -11.97 -6.47
C GLU A 39 -7.27 -11.72 -7.86
N PHE A 40 -7.56 -12.56 -8.86
CA PHE A 40 -7.15 -12.33 -10.27
C PHE A 40 -5.68 -11.91 -10.45
N ASP A 41 -4.76 -12.64 -9.81
CA ASP A 41 -3.30 -12.41 -9.84
C ASP A 41 -2.83 -11.01 -9.45
N ARG A 42 -3.55 -10.34 -8.54
CA ARG A 42 -3.16 -9.04 -7.99
C ARG A 42 -3.48 -8.93 -6.51
N PHE A 43 -2.68 -8.13 -5.80
CA PHE A 43 -3.03 -7.66 -4.47
C PHE A 43 -3.75 -6.31 -4.58
N ARG A 44 -4.88 -6.18 -3.90
CA ARG A 44 -5.59 -4.93 -3.69
C ARG A 44 -5.37 -4.47 -2.27
N LEU A 45 -4.78 -3.29 -2.12
CA LEU A 45 -4.53 -2.61 -0.85
C LEU A 45 -5.56 -1.49 -0.71
N ILE A 46 -6.29 -1.47 0.40
CA ILE A 46 -7.28 -0.43 0.67
C ILE A 46 -6.96 0.20 2.01
N TYR A 47 -6.62 1.49 1.99
CA TYR A 47 -6.47 2.31 3.19
C TYR A 47 -7.69 3.19 3.37
N LYS A 48 -8.11 3.35 4.63
CA LYS A 48 -9.20 4.25 5.02
C LYS A 48 -8.71 5.18 6.13
N TYR A 49 -8.95 6.47 5.96
CA TYR A 49 -8.69 7.50 6.97
C TYR A 49 -9.82 8.53 6.88
N GLY A 50 -10.60 8.68 7.96
CA GLY A 50 -11.85 9.44 7.93
C GLY A 50 -12.78 8.99 6.78
N ASN A 51 -13.13 9.94 5.91
CA ASN A 51 -13.98 9.72 4.73
C ASN A 51 -13.20 9.44 3.43
N ILE A 52 -11.87 9.36 3.49
CA ILE A 52 -11.01 9.16 2.31
C ILE A 52 -10.59 7.69 2.23
N ASN A 53 -10.82 7.09 1.07
CA ASN A 53 -10.37 5.73 0.75
C ASN A 53 -9.32 5.78 -0.36
N ILE A 54 -8.16 5.17 -0.12
CA ILE A 54 -7.10 5.03 -1.13
C ILE A 54 -6.96 3.56 -1.48
N GLY A 55 -7.15 3.25 -2.77
CA GLY A 55 -6.94 1.93 -3.34
C GLY A 55 -5.65 1.86 -4.14
N ILE A 56 -4.85 0.82 -3.93
CA ILE A 56 -3.66 0.51 -4.74
C ILE A 56 -3.76 -0.93 -5.21
N GLU A 57 -3.59 -1.16 -6.51
CA GLU A 57 -3.46 -2.49 -7.09
C GLU A 57 -1.97 -2.80 -7.32
N LEU A 58 -1.57 -4.03 -6.98
CA LEU A 58 -0.24 -4.59 -7.23
C LEU A 58 -0.40 -5.89 -8.02
N PRO A 59 -0.35 -5.84 -9.36
CA PRO A 59 -0.35 -7.03 -10.18
C PRO A 59 0.89 -7.89 -9.88
N LEU A 60 0.72 -9.21 -9.72
CA LEU A 60 1.83 -10.15 -9.50
C LEU A 60 2.86 -10.10 -10.64
N ILE A 61 2.39 -9.87 -11.87
CA ILE A 61 3.27 -9.74 -13.04
C ILE A 61 4.21 -8.53 -12.95
N GLU A 62 3.74 -7.41 -12.40
CA GLU A 62 4.56 -6.23 -12.17
C GLU A 62 5.58 -6.52 -11.06
N LEU A 63 5.16 -7.17 -9.97
CA LEU A 63 6.07 -7.59 -8.90
C LEU A 63 7.16 -8.56 -9.39
N ARG A 64 6.85 -9.41 -10.37
CA ARG A 64 7.83 -10.32 -11.01
C ARG A 64 8.91 -9.57 -11.78
N GLY A 65 8.54 -8.46 -12.42
CA GLY A 65 9.47 -7.60 -13.16
C GLY A 65 10.30 -6.67 -12.26
N LEU A 66 9.87 -6.44 -11.03
CA LEU A 66 10.51 -5.52 -10.10
C LEU A 66 11.64 -6.20 -9.32
N ASN A 67 12.85 -5.64 -9.41
CA ASN A 67 13.98 -6.00 -8.56
C ASN A 67 13.93 -5.22 -7.23
N LEU A 68 12.82 -5.35 -6.49
CA LEU A 68 12.59 -4.66 -5.21
C LEU A 68 12.51 -5.64 -4.04
N THR A 69 13.01 -5.18 -2.89
CA THR A 69 12.75 -5.81 -1.58
C THR A 69 11.34 -5.45 -1.10
N LEU A 70 10.83 -6.23 -0.15
CA LEU A 70 9.57 -5.92 0.53
C LEU A 70 9.61 -4.54 1.19
N GLU A 71 10.72 -4.20 1.85
CA GLU A 71 10.91 -2.93 2.54
C GLU A 71 10.87 -1.74 1.58
N GLN A 72 11.52 -1.85 0.43
CA GLN A 72 11.48 -0.81 -0.60
C GLN A 72 10.08 -0.64 -1.17
N LEU A 73 9.40 -1.74 -1.53
CA LEU A 73 8.02 -1.66 -2.00
C LEU A 73 7.11 -1.03 -0.95
N ALA A 74 7.25 -1.44 0.30
CA ALA A 74 6.44 -0.92 1.39
C ALA A 74 6.67 0.58 1.60
N LEU A 75 7.92 1.03 1.53
CA LEU A 75 8.26 2.45 1.64
C LEU A 75 7.63 3.28 0.50
N ASP A 76 7.72 2.80 -0.73
CA ASP A 76 7.20 3.51 -1.89
C ASP A 76 5.67 3.61 -1.85
N ILE A 77 4.99 2.54 -1.47
CA ILE A 77 3.54 2.52 -1.29
C ILE A 77 3.13 3.48 -0.17
N LYS A 78 3.80 3.45 0.98
CA LYS A 78 3.49 4.36 2.11
C LYS A 78 3.63 5.82 1.70
N LYS A 79 4.72 6.18 1.00
CA LYS A 79 4.92 7.54 0.49
C LYS A 79 3.79 7.96 -0.45
N ARG A 80 3.39 7.07 -1.37
CA ARG A 80 2.27 7.33 -2.29
C ARG A 80 0.96 7.56 -1.54
N VAL A 81 0.63 6.70 -0.57
CA VAL A 81 -0.60 6.81 0.24
C VAL A 81 -0.60 8.11 1.05
N ILE A 82 0.50 8.45 1.71
CA ILE A 82 0.64 9.72 2.46
C ILE A 82 0.44 10.92 1.55
N SER A 83 1.11 10.94 0.40
CA SER A 83 0.99 12.04 -0.57
C SER A 83 -0.45 12.21 -1.05
N GLN A 84 -1.14 11.09 -1.26
CA GLN A 84 -2.51 11.07 -1.77
C GLN A 84 -3.51 11.47 -0.68
N TYR A 85 -3.30 11.09 0.58
CA TYR A 85 -4.10 11.61 1.70
C TYR A 85 -3.96 13.11 1.86
N ARG A 86 -2.72 13.64 1.82
CA ARG A 86 -2.48 15.09 1.87
C ARG A 86 -3.25 15.81 0.77
N TYR A 87 -3.12 15.34 -0.47
CA TYR A 87 -3.84 15.90 -1.61
C TYR A 87 -5.37 15.91 -1.42
N GLU A 88 -5.96 14.80 -0.97
CA GLU A 88 -7.41 14.71 -0.76
C GLU A 88 -7.89 15.59 0.41
N ILE A 89 -7.09 15.72 1.48
CA ILE A 89 -7.38 16.63 2.60
C ILE A 89 -7.31 18.09 2.12
N ASP A 90 -6.24 18.47 1.42
CA ASP A 90 -6.06 19.84 0.91
C ASP A 90 -7.20 20.24 -0.04
N LYS A 91 -7.67 19.30 -0.88
CA LYS A 91 -8.83 19.50 -1.75
C LYS A 91 -10.12 19.75 -0.96
N GLN A 92 -10.32 19.08 0.17
CA GLN A 92 -11.52 19.23 1.01
C GLN A 92 -11.56 20.57 1.74
N TYR A 93 -10.40 21.10 2.14
CA TYR A 93 -10.31 22.35 2.92
C TYR A 93 -10.05 23.61 2.06
N GLY A 94 -10.19 23.49 0.74
CA GLY A 94 -10.13 24.61 -0.19
C GLY A 94 -8.69 25.07 -0.42
N GLY A 95 -8.05 24.53 -1.45
CA GLY A 95 -6.82 25.09 -2.00
C GLY A 95 -7.06 26.50 -2.52
N VAL A 96 -7.01 27.49 -1.63
CA VAL A 96 -6.76 28.89 -1.97
C VAL A 96 -5.27 28.97 -2.26
N TYR A 97 -4.92 28.93 -3.54
CA TYR A 97 -3.62 29.39 -4.00
C TYR A 97 -3.72 30.90 -4.20
N ASP A 98 -2.91 31.66 -3.46
CA ASP A 98 -2.45 32.99 -3.88
C ASP A 98 -1.47 32.86 -5.05
#